data_AF-A0A2G1X4X9-F1
#
_entry.id   AF-A0A2G1X4X9-F1
#
_cell.length_a   1.000
_cell.length_b   1.000
_cell.length_c   1.000
_cell.angle_alpha   90.00
_cell.angle_beta   90.00
_cell.angle_gamma   90.00
#
_symmetry.space_group_name_H-M   'P 1'
#
loop_
_entity.id
_entity.type
_entity.pdbx_description
1 polymer ?
#
loop_
_entity_poly.entity_id
_entity_poly.type
_entity_poly.pdbx_seq_one_letter_code
_entity_poly.pdbx_strand_id
1 'polypeptide(L)'
;SGREVHEEFHVPQRPAEELYDLAADPDESENLASDKKPFEPAAEASDPNPAHVDALDRLRDELESWMASTDDPLLDGPVPYPDIE
;
A
#
# COMPACT_ATOMS: atom_id res chain seq x y z
N SER A 1 -29.32 -4.02 10.76
CA SER A 1 -28.72 -5.07 9.92
C SER A 1 -27.46 -4.63 9.17
N GLY A 2 -26.72 -3.60 9.63
CA GLY A 2 -25.48 -3.15 8.96
C GLY A 2 -24.16 -3.59 9.62
N ARG A 3 -24.21 -4.07 10.87
CA ARG A 3 -23.03 -4.61 11.59
C ARG A 3 -22.65 -6.01 11.13
N GLU A 4 -23.64 -6.86 10.88
CA GLU A 4 -23.44 -8.25 10.45
C GLU A 4 -22.75 -8.34 9.07
N VAL A 5 -23.09 -7.43 8.15
CA VAL A 5 -22.50 -7.37 6.80
C VAL A 5 -21.04 -6.88 6.83
N HIS A 6 -20.67 -6.03 7.80
CA HIS A 6 -19.28 -5.58 7.94
C HIS A 6 -18.37 -6.68 8.52
N GLU A 7 -18.93 -7.52 9.41
CA GLU A 7 -18.23 -8.65 10.01
C GLU A 7 -18.15 -9.86 9.03
N GLU A 8 -19.16 -10.09 8.19
CA GLU A 8 -19.21 -11.19 7.21
C GLU A 8 -18.43 -10.90 5.92
N PHE A 9 -18.38 -9.64 5.47
CA PHE A 9 -17.66 -9.20 4.27
C PHE A 9 -16.45 -8.34 4.64
N HIS A 10 -15.60 -8.83 5.55
CA HIS A 10 -14.32 -8.20 5.86
C HIS A 10 -13.48 -8.13 4.58
N VAL A 11 -13.59 -7.02 3.86
CA VAL A 11 -12.69 -6.69 2.75
C VAL A 11 -11.29 -6.78 3.35
N PRO A 12 -10.39 -7.65 2.83
CA PRO A 12 -9.02 -7.63 3.31
C PRO A 12 -8.54 -6.19 3.25
N GLN A 13 -8.06 -5.67 4.38
CA GLN A 13 -7.52 -4.31 4.40
C GLN A 13 -6.52 -4.21 3.26
N ARG A 14 -6.70 -3.18 2.41
CA ARG A 14 -5.73 -2.92 1.35
C ARG A 14 -4.34 -2.86 1.99
N PRO A 15 -3.33 -3.47 1.36
CA PRO A 15 -1.97 -3.36 1.85
C PRO A 15 -1.61 -1.88 2.00
N ALA A 16 -0.76 -1.58 2.99
CA ALA A 16 -0.35 -0.20 3.26
C ALA A 16 0.44 0.40 2.08
N GLU A 17 1.15 -0.46 1.35
CA GLU A 17 1.96 -0.13 0.19
C GLU A 17 1.91 -1.24 -0.85
N GLU A 18 2.14 -0.89 -2.10
CA GLU A 18 2.16 -1.81 -3.23
C GLU A 18 3.36 -1.51 -4.13
N LEU A 19 4.00 -2.57 -4.65
CA LEU A 19 5.16 -2.46 -5.54
C LEU A 19 4.88 -3.27 -6.81
N TYR A 20 5.00 -2.65 -7.98
CA TYR A 20 4.73 -3.30 -9.26
C TYR A 20 5.92 -3.17 -10.21
N ASP A 21 6.25 -4.26 -10.91
CA ASP A 21 7.18 -4.23 -12.03
C ASP A 21 6.40 -4.04 -13.34
N LEU A 22 6.28 -2.80 -13.80
CA LEU A 22 5.49 -2.46 -14.99
C LEU A 22 6.03 -3.08 -16.30
N ALA A 23 7.29 -3.54 -16.33
CA ALA A 23 7.84 -4.21 -17.50
C ALA A 23 7.36 -5.67 -17.57
N ALA A 24 7.22 -6.33 -16.42
CA ALA A 24 6.73 -7.70 -16.31
C ALA A 24 5.20 -7.79 -16.16
N ASP A 25 4.59 -6.82 -15.49
CA ASP A 25 3.18 -6.72 -15.13
C ASP A 25 2.62 -5.31 -15.44
N PRO A 26 2.34 -5.01 -16.73
CA PRO A 26 1.86 -3.69 -17.15
C PRO A 26 0.46 -3.32 -16.62
N ASP A 27 -0.30 -4.33 -16.19
CA ASP A 27 -1.67 -4.16 -15.67
C ASP A 27 -1.71 -4.06 -14.13
N GLU A 28 -0.55 -4.03 -13.46
CA GLU A 28 -0.41 -3.87 -12.00
C GLU A 28 -1.24 -4.89 -11.20
N SER A 29 -1.24 -6.14 -11.67
CA SER A 29 -2.00 -7.23 -11.10
C SER A 29 -1.28 -7.98 -9.97
N GLU A 30 0.06 -7.86 -9.90
CA GLU A 30 0.92 -8.59 -8.97
C GLU A 30 1.69 -7.61 -8.07
N ASN A 31 1.20 -7.43 -6.84
CA ASN A 31 1.88 -6.63 -5.83
C ASN A 31 3.09 -7.41 -5.25
N LEU A 32 4.29 -6.89 -5.50
CA LEU A 32 5.58 -7.44 -5.07
C LEU A 32 6.05 -6.96 -3.68
N ALA A 33 5.33 -6.02 -3.05
CA ALA A 33 5.71 -5.46 -1.75
C ALA A 33 5.62 -6.50 -0.62
N SER A 34 4.75 -7.50 -0.77
CA SER A 34 4.60 -8.62 0.16
C SER A 34 4.58 -9.95 -0.60
N ASP A 35 5.03 -11.03 0.03
CA ASP A 35 4.88 -12.39 -0.51
C ASP A 35 3.48 -12.99 -0.18
N LYS A 36 2.61 -12.21 0.45
CA LYS A 36 1.25 -12.59 0.85
C LYS A 36 0.41 -12.99 -0.36
N LYS A 37 -0.09 -14.22 -0.37
CA LYS A 37 -1.05 -14.63 -1.40
C LYS A 37 -2.47 -14.18 -1.06
N PRO A 38 -3.35 -14.07 -2.07
CA PRO A 38 -4.78 -13.87 -1.83
C PRO A 38 -5.31 -14.88 -0.82
N PHE A 39 -6.06 -14.39 0.18
CA PHE A 39 -6.70 -15.18 1.24
C PHE A 39 -5.77 -15.80 2.29
N GLU A 40 -4.46 -15.57 2.27
CA GLU A 40 -3.55 -15.99 3.35
C GLU A 40 -3.60 -15.01 4.54
N PRO A 41 -3.51 -15.50 5.80
CA PRO A 41 -3.43 -14.65 6.98
C PRO A 41 -2.18 -13.75 6.94
N ALA A 42 -2.29 -12.52 7.46
CA ALA A 42 -1.15 -11.60 7.52
C ALA A 42 0.04 -12.14 8.34
N ALA A 43 -0.20 -13.06 9.28
CA ALA A 43 0.84 -13.65 10.11
C ALA A 43 1.78 -14.61 9.34
N GLU A 44 1.42 -15.02 8.11
CA GLU A 44 2.17 -15.99 7.32
C GLU A 44 2.99 -15.33 6.19
N ALA A 45 2.76 -14.05 5.94
CA ALA A 45 3.48 -13.30 4.92
C ALA A 45 4.75 -12.64 5.50
N SER A 46 5.82 -12.66 4.71
CA SER A 46 6.92 -11.73 4.84
C SER A 46 6.47 -10.37 4.28
N ASP A 47 6.41 -9.39 5.17
CA ASP A 47 6.10 -8.00 4.84
C ASP A 47 7.22 -7.11 5.42
N PRO A 48 8.11 -6.54 4.57
CA PRO A 48 8.09 -6.60 3.11
C PRO A 48 8.65 -7.92 2.54
N ASN A 49 8.35 -8.19 1.27
CA ASN A 49 8.90 -9.31 0.51
C ASN A 49 10.44 -9.17 0.41
N PRO A 50 11.23 -10.11 0.97
CA PRO A 50 12.68 -10.03 0.96
C PRO A 50 13.31 -10.00 -0.44
N ALA A 51 12.62 -10.53 -1.45
CA ALA A 51 13.12 -10.54 -2.83
C ALA A 51 13.12 -9.14 -3.48
N HIS A 52 12.33 -8.21 -2.96
CA HIS A 52 12.12 -6.88 -3.57
C HIS A 52 12.41 -5.72 -2.61
N VAL A 53 12.96 -6.00 -1.42
CA VAL A 53 13.22 -4.99 -0.38
C VAL A 53 14.12 -3.85 -0.86
N ASP A 54 15.16 -4.14 -1.65
CA ASP A 54 16.08 -3.11 -2.15
C ASP A 54 15.37 -2.11 -3.08
N ALA A 55 14.47 -2.60 -3.94
CA ALA A 55 13.70 -1.74 -4.84
C ALA A 55 12.67 -0.92 -4.06
N LEU A 56 12.03 -1.55 -3.07
CA LEU A 56 11.04 -0.93 -2.21
C LEU A 56 11.66 0.20 -1.37
N ASP A 57 12.79 -0.03 -0.71
CA ASP A 57 13.49 0.96 0.10
C ASP A 57 13.98 2.14 -0.75
N ARG A 58 14.52 1.87 -1.94
CA ARG A 58 14.90 2.93 -2.89
C ARG A 58 13.72 3.82 -3.26
N LEU A 59 12.57 3.23 -3.56
CA LEU A 59 11.37 3.97 -3.95
C LEU A 59 10.74 4.73 -2.78
N ARG A 60 10.80 4.18 -1.56
CA ARG A 60 10.40 4.89 -0.33
C ARG A 60 11.25 6.14 -0.12
N ASP A 61 12.57 6.01 -0.21
CA ASP A 61 13.49 7.14 -0.07
C ASP A 61 13.26 8.23 -1.14
N GLU A 62 13.03 7.80 -2.40
CA GLU A 62 12.72 8.71 -3.51
C GLU A 62 11.38 9.44 -3.29
N LEU A 63 10.35 8.73 -2.82
CA LEU A 63 9.04 9.30 -2.51
C LEU A 63 9.13 10.29 -1.34
N GLU A 64 9.75 9.91 -0.22
CA GLU A 64 9.91 10.78 0.95
C GLU A 64 10.69 12.05 0.59
N SER A 65 11.79 11.91 -0.15
CA SER A 65 12.59 13.04 -0.62
C SER A 65 11.77 14.00 -1.50
N TRP A 66 10.93 13.45 -2.39
CA TRP A 66 10.06 14.25 -3.22
C TRP A 66 9.01 14.98 -2.38
N MET A 67 8.30 14.27 -1.50
CA MET A 67 7.29 14.85 -0.60
C MET A 67 7.86 16.00 0.22
N ALA A 68 9.04 15.82 0.79
CA ALA A 68 9.74 16.86 1.54
C ALA A 68 10.15 18.05 0.65
N SER A 69 10.61 17.79 -0.58
CA SER A 69 11.00 18.85 -1.53
C SER A 69 9.84 19.70 -2.05
N THR A 70 8.62 19.16 -2.00
CA THR A 70 7.40 19.82 -2.46
C THR A 70 6.53 20.36 -1.32
N ASP A 71 7.03 20.32 -0.08
CA ASP A 71 6.28 20.68 1.13
C ASP A 71 4.91 19.97 1.18
N ASP A 72 4.89 18.65 0.97
CA ASP A 72 3.66 17.87 0.93
C ASP A 72 2.94 17.90 2.31
N PRO A 73 1.70 18.41 2.39
CA PRO A 73 0.96 18.52 3.65
C PRO A 73 0.66 17.16 4.30
N LEU A 74 0.76 16.05 3.57
CA LEU A 74 0.62 14.71 4.13
C LEU A 74 1.73 14.37 5.13
N LEU A 75 2.89 15.05 5.07
CA LEU A 75 3.95 14.89 6.07
C LEU A 75 3.56 15.47 7.44
N ASP A 76 2.65 16.45 7.48
CA ASP A 76 2.12 17.03 8.73
C ASP A 76 0.92 16.24 9.30
N GLY A 77 0.44 15.25 8.55
CA GLY A 77 -0.66 14.37 8.94
C GLY A 77 -1.79 14.29 7.90
N PRO A 78 -2.92 13.68 8.27
CA PRO A 78 -4.04 13.48 7.34
C PRO A 78 -4.58 14.81 6.81
N VAL A 79 -4.63 14.95 5.48
CA VAL A 79 -5.26 16.10 4.83
C VAL A 79 -6.78 15.92 4.87
N PRO A 80 -7.55 16.89 5.41
CA PRO A 80 -9.00 16.80 5.48
C PRO A 80 -9.63 16.83 4.08
N TYR A 81 -10.83 16.26 3.96
CA TYR A 81 -11.61 16.42 2.74
C TYR A 81 -11.91 17.90 2.47
N PRO A 82 -11.91 18.32 1.20
CA PRO A 82 -12.32 19.69 0.86
C PRO A 82 -13.78 19.91 1.21
N ASP A 83 -14.14 21.16 1.51
CA ASP A 83 -15.53 21.56 1.66
C ASP A 83 -16.29 21.30 0.34
N ILE A 84 -17.49 20.72 0.43
CA ILE A 84 -18.38 20.58 -0.71
C ILE A 84 -19.20 21.88 -0.82
N GLU A 85 -19.05 22.63 -1.92
CA GLU A 85 -19.89 23.79 -2.23
C GLU A 85 -21.33 23.41 -2.61
#